data_AF-A0A1Q2L119-F1
#
_entry.id   AF-A0A1Q2L119-F1
#
_cell.length_a   1.000
_cell.length_b   1.000
_cell.length_c   1.000
_cell.angle_alpha   90.00
_cell.angle_beta   90.00
_cell.angle_gamma   90.00
#
_symmetry.space_group_name_H-M   'P 1'
#
loop_
_entity.id
_entity.type
_entity.pdbx_description
1 polymer ?
#
loop_
_entity_poly.entity_id
_entity_poly.type
_entity_poly.pdbx_seq_one_letter_code
_entity_poly.pdbx_strand_id
1 'polypeptide(L)'
;MNNYHSILLEMLTLTEEIQLQASKIAMKMEDNPDGQLEALPALFDRRGQVIQQLEQVTRQPDFRWTEEDQRIISQLKMIDQSLQPVLANLHHSFTTQVNKLAQTKQTSNKYMAVYQHKATEGSFIDQRK
;
A
#
# COMPACT_ATOMS: atom_id res chain seq x y z
N MET A 1 -26.50 22.95 2.29
CA MET A 1 -26.08 21.56 1.98
C MET A 1 -26.30 20.73 3.24
N ASN A 2 -26.93 19.55 3.12
CA ASN A 2 -27.10 18.63 4.25
C ASN A 2 -25.72 18.13 4.70
N ASN A 3 -25.50 18.01 6.01
CA ASN A 3 -24.21 17.61 6.60
C ASN A 3 -23.65 16.32 5.95
N TYR A 4 -24.51 15.32 5.70
CA TYR A 4 -24.09 14.06 5.07
C TYR A 4 -23.64 14.19 3.61
N HIS A 5 -24.15 15.17 2.86
CA HIS A 5 -23.77 15.36 1.46
C HIS A 5 -22.32 15.85 1.37
N SER A 6 -21.90 16.70 2.31
CA SER A 6 -20.48 17.09 2.40
C SER A 6 -19.57 15.92 2.76
N ILE A 7 -20.04 14.99 3.61
CA ILE A 7 -19.32 13.75 3.95
C ILE A 7 -19.20 12.84 2.72
N LEU A 8 -20.27 12.73 1.92
CA LEU A 8 -20.27 11.94 0.69
C LEU A 8 -19.34 12.54 -0.39
N LEU A 9 -19.25 13.86 -0.48
CA LEU A 9 -18.30 14.54 -1.37
C LEU A 9 -16.85 14.35 -0.89
N GLU A 10 -16.57 14.48 0.41
CA GLU A 10 -15.26 14.18 0.98
C GLU A 10 -14.85 12.73 0.66
N MET A 11 -15.80 11.79 0.77
CA MET A 11 -15.59 10.39 0.42
C MET A 11 -15.19 10.20 -1.05
N LEU A 12 -15.84 10.93 -1.97
CA LEU A 12 -15.49 10.93 -3.39
C LEU A 12 -14.08 11.49 -3.61
N THR A 13 -13.78 12.66 -3.06
CA THR A 13 -12.46 13.30 -3.19
C THR A 13 -11.33 12.40 -2.69
N LEU A 14 -11.50 11.76 -1.53
CA LEU A 14 -10.50 10.82 -1.00
C LEU A 14 -10.31 9.61 -1.91
N THR A 15 -11.41 9.11 -2.50
CA THR A 15 -11.36 7.94 -3.39
C THR A 15 -10.67 8.28 -4.72
N GLU A 16 -10.90 9.48 -5.27
CA GLU A 16 -10.17 10.01 -6.43
C GLU A 16 -8.68 10.24 -6.14
N GLU A 17 -8.36 10.77 -4.95
CA GLU A 17 -6.98 10.99 -4.54
C GLU A 17 -6.22 9.67 -4.38
N ILE A 18 -6.84 8.66 -3.76
CA ILE A 18 -6.28 7.31 -3.67
C ILE A 18 -6.04 6.73 -5.06
N GLN A 19 -6.98 6.87 -6.00
CA GLN A 19 -6.82 6.41 -7.37
C GLN A 19 -5.65 7.11 -8.07
N LEU A 20 -5.56 8.43 -7.92
CA LEU A 20 -4.48 9.23 -8.50
C LEU A 20 -3.12 8.83 -7.92
N GLN A 21 -3.02 8.64 -6.60
CA GLN A 21 -1.77 8.22 -5.96
C GLN A 21 -1.40 6.79 -6.35
N ALA A 22 -2.36 5.86 -6.28
CA ALA A 22 -2.13 4.45 -6.63
C ALA A 22 -1.70 4.27 -8.10
N SER A 23 -2.25 5.06 -9.02
CA SER A 23 -1.86 5.02 -10.44
C SER A 23 -0.46 5.59 -10.72
N LYS A 24 0.07 6.43 -9.83
CA LYS A 24 1.42 6.99 -9.91
C LYS A 24 2.49 6.09 -9.30
N ILE A 25 2.11 5.09 -8.51
CA ILE A 25 3.08 4.19 -7.89
C ILE A 25 3.63 3.26 -8.96
N ALA A 26 4.93 3.37 -9.20
CA ALA A 26 5.64 2.49 -10.09
C ALA A 26 5.68 1.06 -9.51
N MET A 27 5.68 0.07 -10.41
CA MET A 27 5.66 -1.35 -10.02
C MET A 27 6.91 -1.76 -9.24
N LYS A 28 8.06 -1.12 -9.50
CA LYS A 28 9.30 -1.35 -8.76
C LYS A 28 9.48 -0.28 -7.68
N MET A 29 9.87 -0.70 -6.48
CA MET A 29 10.08 0.21 -5.35
C MET A 29 11.15 1.26 -5.64
N GLU A 30 12.22 0.90 -6.37
CA GLU A 30 13.33 1.79 -6.75
C GLU A 30 12.93 2.94 -7.69
N ASP A 31 11.79 2.79 -8.38
CA ASP A 31 11.26 3.79 -9.32
C ASP A 31 10.30 4.78 -8.62
N ASN A 32 10.00 4.57 -7.33
CA ASN A 32 9.13 5.46 -6.55
C ASN A 32 9.99 6.41 -5.70
N PRO A 33 9.75 7.74 -5.74
CA PRO A 33 10.32 8.67 -4.77
C PRO A 33 10.00 8.28 -3.32
N ASP A 34 10.94 8.59 -2.43
CA ASP A 34 10.81 8.37 -0.98
C ASP A 34 9.50 8.98 -0.46
N GLY A 35 8.77 8.22 0.35
CA GLY A 35 7.50 8.64 0.95
C GLY A 35 6.25 8.52 0.07
N GLN A 36 6.37 8.26 -1.24
CA GLN A 36 5.18 8.13 -2.11
C GLN A 36 4.27 6.97 -1.70
N LEU A 37 4.87 5.89 -1.20
CA LEU A 37 4.15 4.72 -0.69
C LEU A 37 3.54 4.93 0.70
N GLU A 38 4.09 5.87 1.47
CA GLU A 38 3.71 6.12 2.88
C GLU A 38 2.46 7.00 2.98
N ALA A 39 2.18 7.80 1.94
CA ALA A 39 0.99 8.64 1.87
C ALA A 39 -0.31 7.82 1.64
N LEU A 40 -0.21 6.68 0.95
CA LEU A 40 -1.38 5.89 0.55
C LEU A 40 -2.13 5.27 1.76
N PRO A 41 -1.47 4.67 2.76
CA PRO A 41 -2.12 4.21 3.99
C PRO A 41 -2.91 5.31 4.72
N ALA A 42 -2.33 6.51 4.84
CA ALA A 42 -3.00 7.63 5.53
C ALA A 42 -4.31 8.05 4.84
N LEU A 43 -4.33 8.02 3.50
CA LEU A 43 -5.55 8.29 2.72
C LEU A 43 -6.62 7.21 2.94
N PHE A 44 -6.22 5.92 3.00
CA PHE A 44 -7.15 4.83 3.31
C PHE A 44 -7.71 4.92 4.73
N ASP A 45 -6.88 5.27 5.72
CA ASP A 45 -7.31 5.47 7.10
C ASP A 45 -8.34 6.60 7.19
N ARG A 46 -8.05 7.74 6.52
CA ARG A 46 -8.99 8.86 6.46
C ARG A 46 -10.30 8.47 5.78
N ARG A 47 -10.24 7.75 4.66
CA ARG A 47 -11.43 7.22 3.97
C ARG A 47 -12.24 6.30 4.89
N GLY A 48 -11.59 5.46 5.70
CA GLY A 48 -12.24 4.61 6.70
C GLY A 48 -13.01 5.41 7.77
N GLN A 49 -12.42 6.50 8.26
CA GLN A 49 -13.09 7.40 9.21
C GLN A 49 -14.32 8.08 8.60
N VAL A 50 -14.24 8.52 7.34
CA VAL A 50 -15.35 9.14 6.62
C VAL A 50 -16.49 8.14 6.38
N ILE A 51 -16.17 6.88 6.05
CA ILE A 51 -17.17 5.79 5.95
C ILE A 51 -17.91 5.63 7.29
N GLN A 52 -17.20 5.61 8.42
CA GLN A 52 -17.83 5.48 9.73
C GLN A 52 -18.78 6.66 10.03
N GLN A 53 -18.42 7.88 9.64
CA GLN A 53 -19.30 9.04 9.77
C GLN A 53 -20.55 8.90 8.87
N LEU A 54 -20.36 8.46 7.62
CA LEU A 54 -21.47 8.22 6.69
C LEU A 54 -22.42 7.13 7.20
N GLU A 55 -21.89 6.05 7.78
CA GLU A 55 -22.68 4.99 8.41
C GLU A 55 -23.54 5.51 9.56
N GLN A 56 -23.01 6.40 10.40
CA GLN A 56 -23.77 6.96 11.52
C GLN A 56 -24.97 7.77 11.02
N VAL A 57 -24.80 8.55 9.95
CA VAL A 57 -25.88 9.37 9.41
C VAL A 57 -26.90 8.54 8.63
N THR A 58 -26.44 7.54 7.88
CA THR A 58 -27.32 6.68 7.07
C THR A 58 -28.18 5.72 7.89
N ARG A 59 -27.83 5.46 9.16
CA ARG A 59 -28.64 4.66 10.10
C ARG A 59 -29.85 5.41 10.67
N GLN A 60 -29.99 6.71 10.43
CA GLN A 60 -31.14 7.48 10.90
C GLN A 60 -32.42 7.06 10.15
N PRO A 61 -33.56 6.90 10.83
CA PRO A 61 -34.78 6.34 10.25
C PRO A 61 -35.38 7.19 9.12
N ASP A 62 -35.14 8.49 9.12
CA ASP A 62 -35.62 9.43 8.08
C ASP A 62 -34.61 9.64 6.95
N PHE A 63 -33.48 8.95 6.99
CA PHE A 63 -32.43 9.11 6.00
C PHE A 63 -32.86 8.54 4.65
N ARG A 64 -32.68 9.35 3.59
CA ARG A 64 -32.91 8.95 2.21
C ARG A 64 -31.86 9.55 1.30
N TRP A 65 -31.30 8.71 0.43
CA TRP A 65 -30.43 9.16 -0.65
C TRP A 65 -31.24 9.96 -1.68
N THR A 66 -30.72 11.11 -2.07
CA THR A 66 -31.23 11.87 -3.21
C THR A 66 -30.71 11.27 -4.52
N GLU A 67 -31.28 11.69 -5.66
CA GLU A 67 -30.76 11.30 -6.97
C GLU A 67 -29.32 11.77 -7.20
N GLU A 68 -28.96 12.93 -6.66
CA GLU A 68 -27.60 13.46 -6.73
C GLU A 68 -26.62 12.58 -5.94
N ASP A 69 -27.00 12.18 -4.73
CA ASP A 69 -26.18 11.26 -3.92
C ASP A 69 -25.99 9.91 -4.63
N GLN A 70 -27.04 9.40 -5.28
CA GLN A 70 -26.93 8.15 -6.05
C GLN A 70 -25.97 8.26 -7.23
N ARG A 71 -25.86 9.44 -7.86
CA ARG A 71 -24.84 9.69 -8.90
C ARG A 71 -23.44 9.66 -8.31
N ILE A 72 -23.23 10.30 -7.16
CA ILE A 72 -21.93 10.27 -6.46
C ILE A 72 -21.57 8.84 -6.03
N ILE A 73 -22.52 8.09 -5.47
CA ILE A 73 -22.34 6.68 -5.09
C ILE A 73 -21.99 5.82 -6.31
N SER A 74 -22.58 6.11 -7.47
CA SER A 74 -22.26 5.40 -8.71
C SER A 74 -20.84 5.69 -9.18
N GLN A 75 -20.38 6.94 -9.07
CA GLN A 75 -18.99 7.32 -9.35
C GLN A 75 -18.01 6.63 -8.40
N LEU A 76 -18.29 6.65 -7.09
CA LEU A 76 -17.51 5.93 -6.08
C LEU A 76 -17.35 4.44 -6.44
N LYS A 77 -18.44 3.77 -6.82
CA LYS A 77 -18.41 2.36 -7.21
C LYS A 77 -17.53 2.11 -8.45
N MET A 78 -17.60 2.98 -9.45
CA MET A 78 -16.78 2.85 -10.65
C MET A 78 -15.28 3.02 -10.34
N ILE A 79 -14.94 4.02 -9.50
CA ILE A 79 -13.56 4.25 -9.10
C ILE A 79 -13.05 3.05 -8.28
N ASP A 80 -13.81 2.59 -7.28
CA ASP A 80 -13.44 1.44 -6.45
C ASP A 80 -13.20 0.18 -7.29
N GLN A 81 -14.05 -0.10 -8.29
CA GLN A 81 -13.86 -1.22 -9.22
C GLN A 81 -12.57 -1.08 -10.02
N SER A 82 -12.22 0.13 -10.47
CA SER A 82 -10.96 0.38 -11.18
C SER A 82 -9.72 0.28 -10.27
N LEU A 83 -9.90 0.55 -8.97
CA LEU A 83 -8.82 0.58 -7.99
C LEU A 83 -8.40 -0.83 -7.56
N GLN A 84 -9.35 -1.77 -7.46
CA GLN A 84 -9.11 -3.16 -7.06
C GLN A 84 -7.92 -3.83 -7.79
N PRO A 85 -7.86 -3.85 -9.14
CA PRO A 85 -6.74 -4.48 -9.84
C PRO A 85 -5.41 -3.74 -9.59
N VAL A 86 -5.42 -2.42 -9.45
CA VAL A 86 -4.22 -1.62 -9.17
C VAL A 86 -3.64 -1.99 -7.81
N LEU A 87 -4.47 -2.03 -6.77
CA LEU A 87 -4.04 -2.43 -5.42
C LEU A 87 -3.55 -3.87 -5.37
N ALA A 88 -4.23 -4.80 -6.04
CA ALA A 88 -3.81 -6.19 -6.12
C ALA A 88 -2.41 -6.32 -6.76
N ASN A 89 -2.18 -5.59 -7.84
CA ASN A 89 -0.89 -5.56 -8.54
C ASN A 89 0.22 -4.96 -7.67
N LEU A 90 -0.07 -3.86 -6.96
CA LEU A 90 0.86 -3.25 -6.01
C LEU A 90 1.23 -4.23 -4.90
N HIS A 91 0.24 -4.86 -4.26
CA HIS A 91 0.46 -5.86 -3.23
C HIS A 91 1.32 -7.04 -3.71
N HIS A 92 1.02 -7.57 -4.90
CA HIS A 92 1.81 -8.65 -5.51
C HIS A 92 3.26 -8.23 -5.80
N SER A 93 3.44 -7.03 -6.36
CA SER A 93 4.74 -6.47 -6.72
C SER A 93 5.61 -6.23 -5.49
N PHE A 94 5.03 -5.72 -4.39
CA PHE A 94 5.76 -5.53 -3.14
C PHE A 94 6.12 -6.85 -2.48
N THR A 95 5.19 -7.80 -2.40
CA THR A 95 5.46 -9.13 -1.85
C THR A 95 6.62 -9.81 -2.60
N THR A 96 6.62 -9.72 -3.92
CA THR A 96 7.69 -10.28 -4.76
C THR A 96 9.04 -9.62 -4.49
N GLN A 97 9.08 -8.29 -4.31
CA GLN A 97 10.32 -7.56 -4.04
C GLN A 97 10.88 -7.85 -2.64
N VAL A 98 10.03 -7.91 -1.62
CA VAL A 98 10.43 -8.31 -0.25
C VAL A 98 11.01 -9.72 -0.24
N ASN A 99 10.37 -10.66 -0.95
CA ASN A 99 10.87 -12.03 -1.07
C ASN A 99 12.23 -12.09 -1.77
N LYS A 100 12.43 -11.32 -2.85
CA LYS A 100 13.73 -11.19 -3.52
C LYS A 100 14.80 -10.65 -2.58
N LEU A 101 14.50 -9.60 -1.82
CA LEU A 101 15.42 -9.02 -0.83
C LEU A 101 15.81 -10.04 0.25
N ALA A 102 14.84 -10.79 0.77
CA ALA A 102 15.09 -11.85 1.75
C ALA A 102 16.01 -12.95 1.19
N GLN A 103 15.77 -13.39 -0.04
CA GLN A 103 16.62 -14.37 -0.73
C GLN A 103 18.04 -13.85 -1.00
N THR A 104 18.18 -12.58 -1.41
CA THR A 104 19.49 -11.94 -1.58
C THR A 104 20.24 -11.85 -0.25
N LYS A 105 19.55 -11.49 0.85
CA LYS A 105 20.15 -11.45 2.19
C LYS A 105 20.60 -12.84 2.65
N GLN A 106 19.78 -13.87 2.45
CA GLN A 106 20.15 -15.25 2.78
C GLN A 106 21.36 -15.72 1.96
N THR A 107 21.39 -15.41 0.68
CA THR A 107 22.50 -15.71 -0.22
C THR A 107 23.78 -14.97 0.20
N SER A 108 23.68 -13.68 0.53
CA SER A 108 24.79 -12.86 1.03
C SER A 108 25.36 -13.44 2.34
N ASN A 109 24.50 -13.80 3.29
CA ASN A 109 24.91 -14.45 4.54
C ASN A 109 25.62 -15.80 4.29
N LYS A 110 25.15 -16.57 3.31
CA LYS A 110 25.80 -17.83 2.91
C LYS A 110 27.22 -17.59 2.36
N TYR A 111 27.41 -16.57 1.51
CA TYR A 111 28.74 -16.20 1.04
C TYR A 111 29.65 -15.72 2.16
N MET A 112 29.17 -14.86 3.06
CA MET A 112 29.93 -14.42 4.23
C MET A 112 30.36 -15.61 5.12
N ALA A 113 29.46 -16.57 5.36
CA ALA A 113 29.79 -17.78 6.10
C ALA A 113 30.87 -18.63 5.39
N VAL A 114 30.86 -18.70 4.04
CA VAL A 114 31.91 -19.38 3.27
C VAL A 114 33.27 -18.70 3.43
N TYR A 115 33.33 -17.36 3.42
CA TYR A 115 34.59 -16.64 3.66
C TYR A 115 35.07 -16.76 5.12
N GLN A 116 34.15 -16.82 6.08
CA GLN A 116 34.49 -17.04 7.50
C GLN A 116 34.98 -18.47 7.76
N HIS A 117 34.36 -19.49 7.16
CA HIS A 117 34.81 -20.87 7.32
C HIS A 117 36.13 -21.17 6.61
N LYS A 118 36.43 -20.50 5.48
CA LYS A 118 37.73 -20.63 4.81
C LYS A 118 38.88 -19.88 5.51
N ALA A 119 38.60 -18.98 6.45
CA ALA A 119 39.62 -18.27 7.20
C ALA A 119 40.23 -19.10 8.36
N THR A 120 39.67 -20.26 8.69
CA THR A 120 40.11 -21.09 9.84
C THR A 120 40.88 -22.36 9.46
N GLU A 121 41.26 -22.53 8.18
CA GLU A 121 42.08 -23.66 7.71
C GLU A 121 43.51 -23.24 7.28
N GLY A 122 43.94 -22.03 7.67
CA GLY A 122 45.29 -21.51 7.43
C GLY A 122 46.20 -21.60 8.66
N SER A 123 46.25 -22.74 9.34
CA SER A 123 47.28 -22.97 10.37
C SER A 123 48.61 -23.29 9.68
N PHE A 124 49.40 -22.25 9.42
CA PHE A 124 50.82 -22.40 9.12
C PHE A 124 51.52 -22.97 10.36
N ILE A 125 51.72 -24.29 10.41
CA ILE A 125 52.77 -24.87 11.25
C ILE A 125 54.05 -24.84 10.41
N ASP A 126 54.79 -23.73 10.51
CA ASP A 126 56.23 -23.73 10.35
C ASP A 126 56.82 -23.49 11.73
N GLN A 127 57.39 -24.53 12.36
CA GLN A 127 58.59 -24.38 13.18
C GLN A 127 59.44 -25.64 13.06
N ARG A 128 60.49 -25.51 12.26
CA ARG A 128 61.71 -26.34 12.31
C ARG A 128 62.30 -26.30 13.73
N LYS A 129 62.61 -27.47 14.29
CA LYS A 129 63.86 -27.79 15.01
C LYS A 129 63.96 -29.28 15.29
#